data_AF-A0A3A4PWM8-F1
#
_entry.id   AF-A0A3A4PWM8-F1
#
_cell.length_a   1.000
_cell.length_b   1.000
_cell.length_c   1.000
_cell.angle_alpha   90.00
_cell.angle_beta   90.00
_cell.angle_gamma   90.00
#
_symmetry.space_group_name_H-M   'P 1'
#
loop_
_entity.id
_entity.type
_entity.pdbx_description
1 polymer ?
#
loop_
_entity_poly.entity_id
_entity_poly.type
_entity_poly.pdbx_seq_one_letter_code
_entity_poly.pdbx_strand_id
1 'polypeptide(L)'
;MRTAATRRAWRWRCSPSGRRSCVGNHVRREPSHSGPTDPSVFGEPHQRAEPNRGDPSEQRAAQILGRERARPATTYSDAQNVSDEPDIFPRGRLLIDRDWSCSACGYNLRGLEVGHPCPECGHLELYRPPPASARSYGTWLDERVAATPASGVWWVVAGCLPWGGVAALVAAVVGVGMVPMNVAARLPMVLLYEAPAEELLKIALVAFVIDVRPYLFRRAWPIYLSAALSALTFALAQNAAFFALLAPSAGLALTLYRWLAIPAVQIACSLVVAAALVRVWQQCLSERRPPRVTAALGGLLLAAALHAAYYGIELSLEKMFGPWR
;
A
#
# COMPACT_ATOMS: atom_id res chain seq x y z
N MET A 1 -5.10 -11.52 38.93
CA MET A 1 -3.80 -12.13 38.58
C MET A 1 -3.52 -11.88 37.11
N ARG A 2 -2.62 -10.95 36.78
CA ARG A 2 -2.23 -10.62 35.40
C ARG A 2 -0.82 -11.16 35.15
N THR A 3 -0.69 -12.08 34.20
CA THR A 3 0.59 -12.65 33.78
C THR A 3 1.34 -11.68 32.89
N ALA A 4 2.54 -11.29 33.32
CA ALA A 4 3.48 -10.47 32.56
C ALA A 4 4.09 -11.29 31.41
N ALA A 5 3.88 -10.86 30.16
CA ALA A 5 4.51 -11.43 28.99
C ALA A 5 5.81 -10.67 28.67
N THR A 6 6.93 -11.37 28.80
CA THR A 6 8.28 -10.91 28.43
C THR A 6 8.40 -10.71 26.92
N ARG A 7 8.61 -9.46 26.47
CA ARG A 7 8.96 -9.13 25.08
C ARG A 7 10.47 -9.30 24.88
N ARG A 8 10.87 -10.18 23.95
CA ARG A 8 12.25 -10.31 23.48
C ARG A 8 12.56 -9.17 22.49
N ALA A 9 13.62 -8.42 22.76
CA ALA A 9 14.14 -7.37 21.90
C ALA A 9 14.92 -7.97 20.71
N TRP A 10 14.55 -7.59 19.49
CA TRP A 10 15.33 -7.87 18.28
C TRP A 10 16.34 -6.74 18.07
N ARG A 11 17.64 -7.07 18.08
CA ARG A 11 18.72 -6.14 17.70
C ARG A 11 18.96 -6.24 16.20
N TRP A 12 18.76 -5.14 15.49
CA TRP A 12 19.23 -4.98 14.10
C TRP A 12 20.69 -4.51 14.11
N ARG A 13 21.55 -5.18 13.33
CA ARG A 13 22.88 -4.69 12.95
C ARG A 13 22.78 -4.14 11.53
N CYS A 14 23.15 -2.88 11.35
CA CYS A 14 23.39 -2.30 10.04
C CYS A 14 24.77 -2.74 9.51
N SER A 15 24.81 -3.12 8.23
CA SER A 15 26.05 -3.35 7.49
C SER A 15 26.41 -2.10 6.67
N PRO A 16 27.68 -1.65 6.66
CA PRO A 16 28.13 -0.57 5.79
C PRO A 16 28.72 -1.11 4.49
N SER A 17 28.44 -0.40 3.39
CA SER A 17 29.16 -0.34 2.10
C SER A 17 28.50 -0.99 0.88
N GLY A 18 28.58 -0.27 -0.25
CA GLY A 18 28.58 -0.86 -1.59
C GLY A 18 27.77 -0.12 -2.64
N ARG A 19 28.41 0.81 -3.36
CA ARG A 19 27.92 1.46 -4.59
C ARG A 19 27.49 0.45 -5.66
N ARG A 20 26.54 0.86 -6.53
CA ARG A 20 26.50 0.65 -8.02
C ARG A 20 25.20 1.30 -8.56
N SER A 21 25.30 2.42 -9.27
CA SER A 21 25.37 2.56 -10.75
C SER A 21 24.03 2.36 -11.45
N CYS A 22 23.46 3.47 -11.93
CA CYS A 22 22.28 3.53 -12.80
C CYS A 22 22.64 3.19 -14.26
N VAL A 23 21.73 2.54 -14.99
CA VAL A 23 21.73 2.46 -16.46
C VAL A 23 20.36 2.94 -16.94
N GLY A 24 20.35 3.98 -17.77
CA GLY A 24 19.16 4.62 -18.33
C GLY A 24 18.71 4.01 -19.65
N ASN A 25 17.47 4.31 -20.05
CA ASN A 25 16.93 3.99 -21.37
C ASN A 25 16.39 5.25 -22.06
N HIS A 26 16.62 5.28 -23.37
CA HIS A 26 16.51 6.40 -24.31
C HIS A 26 15.10 6.96 -24.51
N VAL A 27 14.98 8.30 -24.47
CA VAL A 27 13.86 9.07 -25.02
C VAL A 27 14.33 9.84 -26.26
N ARG A 28 13.50 9.81 -27.31
CA ARG A 28 13.72 10.48 -28.62
C ARG A 28 13.86 12.01 -28.46
N ARG A 29 14.84 12.57 -29.16
CA ARG A 29 15.15 14.00 -29.23
C ARG A 29 14.26 14.72 -30.24
N GLU A 30 13.76 15.87 -29.83
CA GLU A 30 13.29 16.96 -30.70
C GLU A 30 14.49 17.74 -31.30
N PRO A 31 14.27 18.57 -32.34
CA PRO A 31 15.35 19.15 -33.14
C PRO A 31 16.21 20.15 -32.35
N SER A 32 17.53 19.95 -32.43
CA SER A 32 18.55 20.73 -31.74
C SER A 32 18.80 22.10 -32.39
N HIS A 33 18.76 23.16 -31.59
CA HIS A 33 19.53 24.38 -31.86
C HIS A 33 21.03 24.02 -31.80
N SER A 34 21.70 24.05 -32.95
CA SER A 34 23.09 23.63 -33.13
C SER A 34 24.07 24.70 -32.66
N GLY A 35 24.49 24.61 -31.41
CA GLY A 35 25.80 25.01 -30.93
C GLY A 35 26.46 23.82 -30.23
N PRO A 36 27.80 23.67 -30.25
CA PRO A 36 28.48 22.56 -29.58
C PRO A 36 28.27 22.67 -28.07
N THR A 37 27.31 21.91 -27.56
CA THR A 37 27.08 21.73 -26.13
C THR A 37 28.01 20.63 -25.67
N ASP A 38 29.11 21.00 -25.01
CA ASP A 38 29.92 20.07 -24.24
C ASP A 38 29.01 19.41 -23.17
N PRO A 39 28.75 18.09 -23.24
CA PRO A 39 27.89 17.41 -22.28
C PRO A 39 28.61 17.11 -20.96
N SER A 40 29.83 17.62 -20.75
CA SER A 40 30.52 17.48 -19.48
C SER A 40 29.74 18.18 -18.36
N VAL A 41 29.76 17.58 -17.16
CA VAL A 41 29.20 18.20 -15.94
C VAL A 41 29.87 19.56 -15.64
N PHE A 42 31.07 19.78 -16.19
CA PHE A 42 31.84 21.02 -16.09
C PHE A 42 31.36 22.10 -17.07
N GLY A 43 30.56 21.73 -18.06
CA GLY A 43 29.89 22.64 -18.99
C GLY A 43 28.56 23.17 -18.47
N GLU A 44 28.09 22.74 -17.30
CA GLU A 44 26.84 23.18 -16.70
C GLU A 44 26.87 24.69 -16.44
N PRO A 45 25.79 25.43 -16.76
CA PRO A 45 25.75 26.90 -16.66
C PRO A 45 26.19 27.46 -15.30
N HIS A 46 25.94 26.72 -14.21
CA HIS A 46 26.29 27.14 -12.85
C HIS A 46 27.77 26.93 -12.47
N GLN A 47 28.56 26.27 -13.32
CA GLN A 47 30.02 26.09 -13.12
C GLN A 47 30.87 27.06 -13.95
N ARG A 48 30.25 27.84 -14.85
CA ARG A 48 30.97 28.83 -15.66
C ARG A 48 31.26 30.07 -14.82
N ALA A 49 32.49 30.58 -14.87
CA ALA A 49 32.90 31.80 -14.16
C ALA A 49 32.30 33.10 -14.74
N GLU A 50 31.41 33.00 -15.74
CA GLU A 50 30.72 34.15 -16.29
C GLU A 50 29.72 34.71 -15.27
N PRO A 51 29.55 36.05 -15.19
CA PRO A 51 28.57 36.66 -14.31
C PRO A 51 27.20 36.09 -14.63
N ASN A 52 26.61 35.44 -13.63
CA ASN A 52 25.40 34.62 -13.72
C ASN A 52 24.29 35.33 -14.52
N ARG A 53 24.22 35.08 -15.83
CA ARG A 53 23.05 35.40 -16.65
C ARG A 53 21.99 34.43 -16.19
N GLY A 54 21.24 34.84 -15.16
CA GLY A 54 20.37 33.98 -14.38
C GLY A 54 19.64 32.98 -15.26
N ASP A 55 19.92 31.70 -15.01
CA ASP A 55 19.33 30.58 -15.74
C ASP A 55 17.81 30.76 -15.78
N PRO A 56 17.14 30.64 -16.94
CA PRO A 56 15.69 30.61 -17.02
C PRO A 56 15.04 29.66 -16.01
N SER A 57 15.71 28.56 -15.63
CA SER A 57 15.27 27.64 -14.59
C SER A 57 15.31 28.28 -13.18
N GLU A 58 16.37 29.01 -12.84
CA GLU A 58 16.50 29.76 -11.58
C GLU A 58 15.52 30.93 -11.53
N GLN A 59 15.33 31.65 -12.63
CA GLN A 59 14.31 32.70 -12.72
C GLN A 59 12.91 32.14 -12.53
N ARG A 60 12.59 31.00 -13.15
CA ARG A 60 11.31 30.30 -12.98
C ARG A 60 11.12 29.80 -11.56
N ALA A 61 12.17 29.25 -10.93
CA ALA A 61 12.14 28.82 -9.53
C ALA A 61 11.94 30.02 -8.59
N ALA A 62 12.63 31.13 -8.81
CA ALA A 62 12.47 32.36 -8.05
C ALA A 62 11.06 32.95 -8.23
N GLN A 63 10.47 32.87 -9.43
CA GLN A 63 9.10 33.28 -9.69
C GLN A 63 8.08 32.40 -8.95
N ILE A 64 8.30 31.07 -8.92
CA ILE A 64 7.46 30.13 -8.18
C ILE A 64 7.56 30.42 -6.68
N LEU A 65 8.77 30.52 -6.13
CA LEU A 65 9.00 30.84 -4.71
C LEU A 65 8.45 32.23 -4.34
N GLY A 66 8.54 33.21 -5.24
CA GLY A 66 7.95 34.53 -5.06
C GLY A 66 6.42 34.47 -5.00
N ARG A 67 5.79 33.68 -5.89
CA ARG A 67 4.33 33.41 -5.85
C ARG A 67 3.92 32.65 -4.60
N GLU A 68 4.74 31.72 -4.12
CA GLU A 68 4.49 30.96 -2.88
C GLU A 68 4.64 31.84 -1.63
N ARG A 69 5.61 32.75 -1.59
CA ARG A 69 5.79 33.72 -0.48
C ARG A 69 4.72 34.83 -0.49
N ALA A 70 4.29 35.26 -1.68
CA ALA A 70 3.27 36.30 -1.84
C ALA A 70 1.84 35.75 -1.68
N ARG A 71 1.66 34.42 -1.73
CA ARG A 71 0.41 33.82 -1.30
C ARG A 71 0.24 34.15 0.20
N PRO A 72 -0.87 34.81 0.59
CA PRO A 72 -1.15 35.00 2.00
C PRO A 72 -1.04 33.65 2.71
N ALA A 73 -0.54 33.62 3.95
CA ALA A 73 -0.45 32.41 4.76
C ALA A 73 -1.82 31.75 5.06
N THR A 74 -2.87 32.20 4.38
CA THR A 74 -4.04 31.40 4.07
C THR A 74 -3.62 30.23 3.18
N THR A 75 -3.34 29.13 3.88
CA THR A 75 -3.97 27.86 3.60
C THR A 75 -3.32 26.93 2.56
N TYR A 76 -2.08 26.51 2.84
CA TYR A 76 -1.78 25.06 2.68
C TYR A 76 -2.57 24.19 3.69
N SER A 77 -3.36 24.81 4.59
CA SER A 77 -4.44 24.18 5.35
C SER A 77 -5.74 23.97 4.55
N ASP A 78 -5.84 24.51 3.32
CA ASP A 78 -6.97 24.30 2.39
C ASP A 78 -6.54 23.51 1.16
N ALA A 79 -5.25 23.14 1.05
CA ALA A 79 -4.88 22.03 0.20
C ALA A 79 -5.62 20.83 0.78
N GLN A 80 -6.74 20.48 0.12
CA GLN A 80 -7.68 19.47 0.57
C GLN A 80 -6.92 18.25 1.05
N ASN A 81 -6.74 18.14 2.37
CA ASN A 81 -6.57 16.86 3.02
C ASN A 81 -7.70 16.00 2.45
N VAL A 82 -7.40 14.78 1.99
CA VAL A 82 -8.30 13.99 1.13
C VAL A 82 -9.66 13.68 1.78
N SER A 83 -9.88 14.09 3.03
CA SER A 83 -11.15 14.17 3.74
C SER A 83 -10.99 15.26 4.82
N ASP A 84 -12.07 15.77 5.42
CA ASP A 84 -12.08 16.79 6.50
C ASP A 84 -11.36 16.34 7.82
N GLU A 85 -10.22 15.68 7.71
CA GLU A 85 -9.37 15.20 8.77
C GLU A 85 -8.60 16.40 9.34
N PRO A 86 -8.60 16.59 10.68
CA PRO A 86 -7.86 17.66 11.32
C PRO A 86 -6.38 17.54 10.95
N ASP A 87 -5.72 18.68 10.76
CA ASP A 87 -4.29 18.72 10.38
C ASP A 87 -3.47 17.90 11.39
N ILE A 88 -2.91 16.80 10.89
CA ILE A 88 -2.26 15.78 11.72
C ILE A 88 -0.86 16.24 12.12
N PHE A 89 -0.30 17.20 11.37
CA PHE A 89 1.02 17.74 11.55
C PHE A 89 0.92 19.17 12.09
N PRO A 90 0.79 19.35 13.42
CA PRO A 90 0.75 20.69 13.98
C PRO A 90 2.02 21.44 13.60
N ARG A 91 1.86 22.63 13.04
CA ARG A 91 2.98 23.52 12.73
C ARG A 91 3.46 24.17 14.03
N GLY A 92 4.73 23.93 14.37
CA GLY A 92 5.39 24.54 15.52
C GLY A 92 5.95 23.54 16.53
N ARG A 93 6.85 24.02 17.38
CA ARG A 93 7.45 23.24 18.48
C ARG A 93 6.46 23.14 19.64
N LEU A 94 5.46 22.29 19.49
CA LEU A 94 4.55 21.97 20.58
C LEU A 94 5.15 20.82 21.42
N LEU A 95 5.12 20.95 22.74
CA LEU A 95 5.49 19.88 23.68
C LEU A 95 4.31 18.95 23.92
N ILE A 96 4.53 17.64 23.94
CA ILE A 96 3.49 16.64 24.21
C ILE A 96 3.03 16.78 25.67
N ASP A 97 1.81 17.25 25.89
CA ASP A 97 1.29 17.65 27.21
C ASP A 97 0.69 16.49 28.03
N ARG A 98 0.41 15.37 27.39
CA ARG A 98 -0.23 14.17 27.96
C ARG A 98 0.57 12.91 27.70
N ASP A 99 0.22 11.82 28.36
CA ASP A 99 0.88 10.55 28.14
C ASP A 99 0.65 10.06 26.71
N TRP A 100 1.75 9.75 26.02
CA TRP A 100 1.72 9.29 24.63
C TRP A 100 2.80 8.25 24.39
N SER A 101 2.41 6.98 24.31
CA SER A 101 3.38 5.90 24.09
C SER A 101 3.87 5.88 22.64
N CYS A 102 5.18 5.80 22.48
CA CYS A 102 5.86 5.51 21.22
C CYS A 102 5.33 4.18 20.66
N SER A 103 4.89 4.19 19.41
CA SER A 103 4.33 3.02 18.74
C SER A 103 5.34 1.87 18.53
N ALA A 104 6.65 2.16 18.56
CA ALA A 104 7.68 1.15 18.39
C ALA A 104 8.07 0.47 19.72
N CYS A 105 8.36 1.25 20.77
CA CYS A 105 8.91 0.71 22.04
C CYS A 105 7.99 0.87 23.26
N GLY A 106 6.93 1.66 23.17
CA GLY A 106 6.02 1.96 24.27
C GLY A 106 6.45 3.10 25.21
N TYR A 107 7.65 3.68 25.03
CA TYR A 107 8.14 4.81 25.84
C TYR A 107 7.17 5.99 25.84
N ASN A 108 6.94 6.60 27.00
CA ASN A 108 6.05 7.77 27.11
C ASN A 108 6.75 9.03 26.58
N LEU A 109 6.24 9.56 25.47
CA LEU A 109 6.78 10.73 24.76
C LEU A 109 6.31 12.06 25.37
N ARG A 110 5.61 12.06 26.50
CA ARG A 110 5.22 13.28 27.20
C ARG A 110 6.44 14.18 27.48
N GLY A 111 6.29 15.48 27.22
CA GLY A 111 7.33 16.49 27.40
C GLY A 111 8.29 16.62 26.23
N LEU A 112 8.21 15.79 25.18
CA LEU A 112 9.02 15.95 23.97
C LEU A 112 8.33 16.84 22.93
N GLU A 113 9.13 17.45 22.04
CA GLU A 113 8.63 18.15 20.86
C GLU A 113 8.04 17.17 19.84
N VAL A 114 7.06 17.63 19.06
CA VAL A 114 6.45 16.83 17.98
C VAL A 114 7.50 16.47 16.93
N GLY A 115 7.53 15.20 16.51
CA GLY A 115 8.52 14.72 15.55
C GLY A 115 9.92 14.54 16.14
N HIS A 116 10.11 14.77 17.44
CA HIS A 116 11.36 14.40 18.09
C HIS A 116 11.54 12.87 18.06
N PRO A 117 12.72 12.35 17.71
CA PRO A 117 13.00 10.92 17.79
C PRO A 117 12.74 10.41 19.21
N CYS A 118 12.11 9.24 19.33
CA CYS A 118 11.93 8.59 20.62
C CYS A 118 13.30 8.38 21.29
N PRO A 119 13.51 8.84 22.54
CA PRO A 119 14.80 8.74 23.23
C PRO A 119 15.29 7.29 23.41
N GLU A 120 14.37 6.34 23.50
CA GLU A 120 14.70 4.92 23.73
C GLU A 120 15.07 4.17 22.45
N CYS A 121 14.35 4.40 21.35
CA CYS A 121 14.46 3.57 20.14
C CYS A 121 14.75 4.34 18.86
N GLY A 122 14.84 5.68 18.91
CA GLY A 122 15.03 6.55 17.75
C GLY A 122 13.84 6.61 16.80
N HIS A 123 12.75 5.87 17.05
CA HIS A 123 11.56 5.91 16.20
C HIS A 123 10.94 7.32 16.21
N LEU A 124 10.69 7.85 15.02
CA LEU A 124 10.11 9.18 14.85
C LEU A 124 8.58 9.04 14.80
N GLU A 125 7.93 9.40 15.91
CA GLU A 125 6.47 9.37 16.01
C GLU A 125 5.89 10.62 15.33
N LEU A 126 5.41 10.43 14.11
CA LEU A 126 4.83 11.49 13.29
C LEU A 126 3.42 11.90 13.75
N TYR A 127 2.71 11.01 14.45
CA TYR A 127 1.35 11.24 14.92
C TYR A 127 1.33 11.73 16.36
N ARG A 128 0.61 12.84 16.60
CA ARG A 128 0.48 13.41 17.94
C ARG A 128 -0.97 13.67 18.33
N PRO A 129 -1.35 13.50 19.61
CA PRO A 129 -2.56 14.09 20.13
C PRO A 129 -2.40 15.62 20.05
N PRO A 130 -3.35 16.33 19.43
CA PRO A 130 -3.32 17.78 19.43
C PRO A 130 -3.46 18.30 20.87
N PRO A 131 -3.20 19.60 21.11
CA PRO A 131 -3.49 20.26 22.38
C PRO A 131 -4.89 19.92 22.90
N ALA A 132 -5.10 19.94 24.23
CA ALA A 132 -6.39 19.55 24.82
C ALA A 132 -7.59 20.34 24.28
N SER A 133 -7.36 21.57 23.83
CA SER A 133 -8.37 22.45 23.22
C SER A 133 -8.60 22.24 21.72
N ALA A 134 -7.77 21.45 21.05
CA ALA A 134 -7.81 21.27 19.59
C ALA A 134 -8.41 19.92 19.20
N ARG A 135 -9.12 19.91 18.08
CA ARG A 135 -9.76 18.69 17.54
C ARG A 135 -8.68 17.69 17.12
N SER A 136 -8.75 16.49 17.68
CA SER A 136 -7.84 15.37 17.44
C SER A 136 -8.35 14.40 16.40
N TYR A 137 -7.46 13.59 15.84
CA TYR A 137 -7.87 12.42 15.07
C TYR A 137 -8.83 11.53 15.87
N GLY A 138 -8.58 11.33 17.17
CA GLY A 138 -9.44 10.53 18.02
C GLY A 138 -10.86 11.08 18.16
N THR A 139 -10.99 12.37 18.47
CA THR A 139 -12.29 13.06 18.55
C THR A 139 -12.98 13.10 17.19
N TRP A 140 -12.24 13.34 16.11
CA TRP A 140 -12.78 13.27 14.75
C TRP A 140 -13.29 11.85 14.42
N LEU A 141 -12.53 10.82 14.78
CA LEU A 141 -12.90 9.42 14.54
C LEU A 141 -14.13 9.05 15.36
N ASP A 142 -14.22 9.49 16.62
CA ASP A 142 -15.42 9.36 17.47
C ASP A 142 -16.65 9.97 16.81
N GLU A 143 -16.54 11.22 16.36
CA GLU A 143 -17.62 11.93 15.67
C GLU A 143 -18.03 11.19 14.39
N ARG A 144 -17.07 10.70 13.59
CA ARG A 144 -17.36 9.93 12.38
C ARG A 144 -18.00 8.58 12.67
N VAL A 145 -17.54 7.86 13.70
CA VAL A 145 -18.15 6.60 14.14
C VAL A 145 -19.59 6.82 14.63
N ALA A 146 -19.85 7.91 15.35
CA ALA A 146 -21.17 8.26 15.83
C ALA A 146 -22.12 8.70 14.69
N ALA A 147 -21.61 9.46 13.72
CA ALA A 147 -22.38 9.98 12.59
C ALA A 147 -22.65 8.92 11.50
N THR A 148 -21.85 7.86 11.42
CA THR A 148 -21.96 6.87 10.35
C THR A 148 -23.06 5.83 10.66
N PRO A 149 -24.12 5.72 9.82
CA PRO A 149 -25.16 4.74 10.04
C PRO A 149 -24.64 3.31 9.84
N ALA A 150 -25.22 2.34 10.55
CA ALA A 150 -24.82 0.94 10.44
C ALA A 150 -24.99 0.38 9.01
N SER A 151 -25.91 0.94 8.22
CA SER A 151 -26.12 0.56 6.82
C SER A 151 -24.95 0.93 5.90
N GLY A 152 -24.12 1.90 6.28
CA GLY A 152 -22.96 2.33 5.49
C GLY A 152 -21.98 1.20 5.18
N VAL A 153 -21.89 0.20 6.05
CA VAL A 153 -21.02 -0.97 5.84
C VAL A 153 -21.41 -1.78 4.61
N TRP A 154 -22.71 -1.88 4.31
CA TRP A 154 -23.19 -2.70 3.20
C TRP A 154 -22.84 -2.10 1.84
N TRP A 155 -22.72 -0.77 1.75
CA TRP A 155 -22.20 -0.12 0.56
C TRP A 155 -20.74 -0.45 0.31
N VAL A 156 -19.94 -0.56 1.38
CA VAL A 156 -18.53 -1.00 1.27
C VAL A 156 -18.46 -2.46 0.79
N VAL A 157 -19.25 -3.36 1.41
CA VAL A 157 -19.30 -4.77 0.99
C VAL A 157 -19.74 -4.88 -0.47
N ALA A 158 -20.79 -4.16 -0.87
CA ALA A 158 -21.28 -4.14 -2.23
C ALA A 158 -20.25 -3.59 -3.22
N GLY A 159 -19.45 -2.58 -2.85
CA GLY A 159 -18.36 -2.05 -3.66
C GLY A 159 -17.17 -3.01 -3.81
N CYS A 160 -16.89 -3.85 -2.81
CA CYS A 160 -15.82 -4.86 -2.87
C CYS A 160 -16.13 -6.02 -3.82
N LEU A 161 -17.42 -6.29 -4.07
CA LEU A 161 -17.87 -7.35 -4.96
C LEU A 161 -17.37 -7.15 -6.41
N PRO A 162 -17.68 -6.05 -7.13
CA PRO A 162 -17.19 -5.84 -8.50
C PRO A 162 -15.68 -5.59 -8.56
N TRP A 163 -15.07 -5.08 -7.48
CA TRP A 163 -13.65 -4.79 -7.44
C TRP A 163 -12.79 -6.02 -7.73
N GLY A 164 -13.16 -7.19 -7.19
CA GLY A 164 -12.44 -8.43 -7.45
C GLY A 164 -12.44 -8.82 -8.93
N GLY A 165 -13.55 -8.62 -9.63
CA GLY A 165 -13.64 -8.86 -11.07
C GLY A 165 -12.80 -7.87 -11.90
N VAL A 166 -12.79 -6.59 -11.54
CA VAL A 166 -11.93 -5.58 -12.19
C VAL A 166 -10.46 -5.90 -11.99
N ALA A 167 -10.07 -6.27 -10.76
CA ALA A 167 -8.72 -6.72 -10.43
C ALA A 167 -8.31 -7.94 -11.28
N ALA A 168 -9.20 -8.92 -11.46
CA ALA A 168 -8.93 -10.09 -12.30
C ALA A 168 -8.74 -9.73 -13.77
N LEU A 169 -9.53 -8.78 -14.30
CA LEU A 169 -9.35 -8.30 -15.67
C LEU A 169 -7.99 -7.62 -15.85
N VAL A 170 -7.59 -6.75 -14.91
CA VAL A 170 -6.28 -6.10 -14.93
C VAL A 170 -5.16 -7.15 -14.85
N ALA A 171 -5.25 -8.10 -13.92
CA ALA A 171 -4.29 -9.18 -13.77
C ALA A 171 -4.20 -10.03 -15.05
N ALA A 172 -5.34 -10.38 -15.66
CA ALA A 172 -5.38 -11.14 -16.91
C ALA A 172 -4.76 -10.38 -18.07
N VAL A 173 -5.04 -9.09 -18.25
CA VAL A 173 -4.44 -8.28 -19.33
C VAL A 173 -2.93 -8.16 -19.15
N VAL A 174 -2.48 -7.91 -17.92
CA VAL A 174 -1.05 -7.80 -17.61
C VAL A 174 -0.34 -9.15 -17.74
N GLY A 175 -0.97 -10.24 -17.29
CA GLY A 175 -0.42 -11.58 -17.30
C GLY A 175 -0.37 -12.21 -18.69
N VAL A 176 -1.46 -12.13 -19.46
CA VAL A 176 -1.56 -12.69 -20.82
C VAL A 176 -0.69 -11.92 -21.82
N GLY A 177 -0.47 -10.61 -21.59
CA GLY A 177 0.40 -9.78 -22.43
C GLY A 177 1.90 -10.05 -22.25
N MET A 178 2.31 -10.76 -21.19
CA MET A 178 3.73 -10.98 -20.87
C MET A 178 4.25 -12.32 -21.39
N VAL A 179 4.70 -12.27 -22.67
CA VAL A 179 5.77 -13.06 -23.32
C VAL A 179 5.67 -14.60 -23.24
N PRO A 180 5.86 -15.34 -24.35
CA PRO A 180 6.09 -16.79 -24.29
C PRO A 180 7.40 -17.09 -23.55
N MET A 181 7.32 -17.22 -22.23
CA MET A 181 8.43 -17.61 -21.36
C MET A 181 8.52 -19.13 -21.28
N ASN A 182 9.73 -19.66 -21.24
CA ASN A 182 9.94 -21.06 -20.91
C ASN A 182 9.51 -21.33 -19.46
N VAL A 183 9.17 -22.60 -19.14
CA VAL A 183 8.67 -23.01 -17.82
C VAL A 183 9.61 -22.59 -16.68
N ALA A 184 10.93 -22.60 -16.94
CA ALA A 184 11.94 -22.20 -15.96
C ALA A 184 11.88 -20.71 -15.59
N ALA A 185 11.58 -19.81 -16.54
CA ALA A 185 11.40 -18.39 -16.30
C ALA A 185 10.00 -18.05 -15.73
N ARG A 186 9.00 -18.90 -15.98
CA ARG A 186 7.63 -18.69 -15.50
C ARG A 186 7.51 -18.81 -13.97
N LEU A 187 8.17 -19.82 -13.37
CA LEU A 187 8.08 -20.03 -11.92
C LEU A 187 8.52 -18.80 -11.09
N PRO A 188 9.71 -18.21 -11.27
CA PRO A 188 10.10 -17.04 -10.50
C PRO A 188 9.20 -15.81 -10.77
N MET A 189 8.65 -15.66 -11.97
CA MET A 189 7.70 -14.58 -12.28
C MET A 189 6.38 -14.77 -11.52
N VAL A 190 5.85 -15.99 -11.48
CA VAL A 190 4.65 -16.33 -10.70
C VAL A 190 4.88 -16.03 -9.21
N LEU A 191 6.02 -16.46 -8.68
CA LEU A 191 6.36 -16.33 -7.27
C LEU A 191 6.59 -14.88 -6.82
N LEU A 192 7.32 -14.10 -7.63
CA LEU A 192 7.79 -12.77 -7.23
C LEU A 192 6.85 -11.64 -7.64
N TYR A 193 6.01 -11.87 -8.64
CA TYR A 193 5.18 -10.81 -9.22
C TYR A 193 3.70 -11.18 -9.27
N GLU A 194 3.34 -12.29 -9.90
CA GLU A 194 1.93 -12.63 -10.15
C GLU A 194 1.16 -12.84 -8.83
N ALA A 195 1.60 -13.77 -7.98
CA ALA A 195 0.91 -14.05 -6.72
C ALA A 195 0.84 -12.81 -5.79
N PRO A 196 1.93 -12.06 -5.53
CA PRO A 196 1.83 -10.83 -4.74
C PRO A 196 0.91 -9.76 -5.34
N ALA A 197 0.94 -9.56 -6.66
CA ALA A 197 0.09 -8.57 -7.33
C ALA A 197 -1.39 -8.97 -7.26
N GLU A 198 -1.71 -10.24 -7.50
CA GLU A 198 -3.08 -10.75 -7.38
C GLU A 198 -3.61 -10.60 -5.96
N GLU A 199 -2.84 -11.01 -4.94
CA GLU A 199 -3.24 -10.84 -3.54
C GLU A 199 -3.46 -9.37 -3.18
N LEU A 200 -2.57 -8.48 -3.62
CA LEU A 200 -2.68 -7.04 -3.36
C LEU A 200 -3.93 -6.45 -4.02
N LEU A 201 -4.18 -6.78 -5.28
CA LEU A 201 -5.32 -6.24 -6.03
C LEU A 201 -6.65 -6.68 -5.42
N LYS A 202 -6.79 -7.94 -5.00
CA LYS A 202 -8.03 -8.44 -4.36
C LYS A 202 -8.38 -7.67 -3.09
N ILE A 203 -7.38 -7.32 -2.28
CA ILE A 203 -7.60 -6.65 -0.99
C ILE A 203 -7.52 -5.13 -1.07
N ALA A 204 -7.10 -4.56 -2.19
CA ALA A 204 -6.78 -3.14 -2.33
C ALA A 204 -7.94 -2.22 -1.88
N LEU A 205 -9.18 -2.51 -2.27
CA LEU A 205 -10.33 -1.69 -1.87
C LEU A 205 -10.64 -1.82 -0.37
N VAL A 206 -10.51 -3.02 0.21
CA VAL A 206 -10.70 -3.23 1.66
C VAL A 206 -9.63 -2.48 2.45
N ALA A 207 -8.37 -2.59 2.01
CA ALA A 207 -7.23 -1.88 2.59
C ALA A 207 -7.41 -0.36 2.47
N PHE A 208 -7.84 0.15 1.31
CA PHE A 208 -8.13 1.57 1.08
C PHE A 208 -9.24 2.09 2.00
N VAL A 209 -10.33 1.34 2.18
CA VAL A 209 -11.39 1.74 3.11
C VAL A 209 -10.88 1.76 4.54
N ILE A 210 -10.07 0.78 4.96
CA ILE A 210 -9.46 0.79 6.29
C ILE A 210 -8.55 2.00 6.44
N ASP A 211 -7.74 2.33 5.43
CA ASP A 211 -6.78 3.42 5.44
C ASP A 211 -7.46 4.79 5.56
N VAL A 212 -8.45 5.03 4.70
CA VAL A 212 -9.08 6.36 4.54
C VAL A 212 -10.32 6.53 5.43
N ARG A 213 -11.12 5.48 5.61
CA ARG A 213 -12.43 5.54 6.29
C ARG A 213 -12.66 4.33 7.22
N PRO A 214 -11.79 4.12 8.22
CA PRO A 214 -11.87 2.94 9.10
C PRO A 214 -13.20 2.83 9.86
N TYR A 215 -13.88 3.97 10.08
CA TYR A 215 -15.18 4.06 10.75
C TYR A 215 -16.35 3.46 9.95
N LEU A 216 -16.19 3.19 8.65
CA LEU A 216 -17.21 2.48 7.86
C LEU A 216 -17.37 1.01 8.29
N PHE A 217 -16.32 0.43 8.88
CA PHE A 217 -16.39 -0.88 9.52
C PHE A 217 -16.66 -0.73 11.01
N ARG A 218 -17.80 -1.23 11.48
CA ARG A 218 -18.18 -1.24 12.92
C ARG A 218 -17.84 -2.54 13.64
N ARG A 219 -17.60 -3.60 12.87
CA ARG A 219 -17.28 -4.97 13.35
C ARG A 219 -16.20 -5.54 12.43
N ALA A 220 -15.53 -6.60 12.86
CA ALA A 220 -14.49 -7.26 12.07
C ALA A 220 -15.07 -8.13 10.93
N TRP A 221 -16.22 -8.77 11.13
CA TRP A 221 -16.79 -9.73 10.16
C TRP A 221 -17.05 -9.14 8.75
N PRO A 222 -17.47 -7.86 8.56
CA PRO A 222 -17.64 -7.29 7.23
C PRO A 222 -16.32 -7.12 6.46
N ILE A 223 -15.18 -6.98 7.16
CA ILE A 223 -13.85 -6.94 6.53
C ILE A 223 -13.54 -8.30 5.92
N TYR A 224 -13.76 -9.38 6.70
CA TYR A 224 -13.62 -10.75 6.19
C TYR A 224 -14.58 -11.05 5.04
N LEU A 225 -15.86 -10.64 5.16
CA LEU A 225 -16.84 -10.84 4.09
C LEU A 225 -16.44 -10.09 2.81
N SER A 226 -16.00 -8.84 2.92
CA SER A 226 -15.58 -8.02 1.78
C SER A 226 -14.38 -8.65 1.06
N ALA A 227 -13.39 -9.12 1.82
CA ALA A 227 -12.22 -9.80 1.26
C ALA A 227 -12.58 -11.13 0.59
N ALA A 228 -13.46 -11.94 1.21
CA ALA A 228 -13.92 -13.21 0.66
C ALA A 228 -14.74 -13.01 -0.63
N LEU A 229 -15.66 -12.05 -0.64
CA LEU A 229 -16.47 -11.75 -1.83
C LEU A 229 -15.61 -11.19 -2.98
N SER A 230 -14.65 -10.33 -2.69
CA SER A 230 -13.70 -9.84 -3.70
C SER A 230 -12.84 -10.98 -4.26
N ALA A 231 -12.36 -11.89 -3.41
CA ALA A 231 -11.60 -13.06 -3.85
C ALA A 231 -12.44 -14.02 -4.69
N LEU A 232 -13.69 -14.23 -4.32
CA LEU A 232 -14.62 -15.05 -5.07
C LEU A 232 -14.85 -14.45 -6.46
N THR A 233 -15.20 -13.17 -6.56
CA THR A 233 -15.43 -12.54 -7.88
C THR A 233 -14.17 -12.52 -8.74
N PHE A 234 -13.00 -12.32 -8.13
CA PHE A 234 -11.72 -12.48 -8.81
C PHE A 234 -11.57 -13.89 -9.41
N ALA A 235 -11.77 -14.93 -8.59
CA ALA A 235 -11.63 -16.33 -9.02
C ALA A 235 -12.64 -16.72 -10.10
N LEU A 236 -13.90 -16.27 -9.98
CA LEU A 236 -14.93 -16.53 -10.98
C LEU A 236 -14.57 -15.89 -12.33
N ALA A 237 -14.09 -14.64 -12.32
CA ALA A 237 -13.66 -13.92 -13.53
C ALA A 237 -12.43 -14.57 -14.17
N GLN A 238 -11.43 -14.94 -13.36
CA GLN A 238 -10.21 -15.62 -13.83
C GLN A 238 -10.55 -16.99 -14.45
N ASN A 239 -11.43 -17.77 -13.84
CA ASN A 239 -11.87 -19.06 -14.39
C ASN A 239 -12.69 -18.89 -15.67
N ALA A 240 -13.59 -17.91 -15.73
CA ALA A 240 -14.34 -17.62 -16.95
C ALA A 240 -13.40 -17.25 -18.11
N ALA A 241 -12.42 -16.39 -17.86
CA ALA A 241 -11.40 -16.02 -18.85
C ALA A 241 -10.56 -17.23 -19.28
N PHE A 242 -10.17 -18.10 -18.35
CA PHE A 242 -9.45 -19.33 -18.64
C PHE A 242 -10.22 -20.24 -19.62
N PHE A 243 -11.49 -20.53 -19.33
CA PHE A 243 -12.28 -21.39 -20.23
C PHE A 243 -12.57 -20.72 -21.57
N ALA A 244 -12.79 -19.40 -21.59
CA ALA A 244 -13.06 -18.68 -22.83
C ALA A 244 -11.83 -18.61 -23.75
N LEU A 245 -10.62 -18.41 -23.19
CA LEU A 245 -9.43 -18.08 -23.96
C LEU A 245 -8.44 -19.24 -24.12
N LEU A 246 -8.32 -20.10 -23.11
CA LEU A 246 -7.25 -21.10 -23.03
C LEU A 246 -7.76 -22.54 -23.15
N ALA A 247 -8.98 -22.83 -22.66
CA ALA A 247 -9.50 -24.20 -22.62
C ALA A 247 -11.02 -24.28 -22.90
N PRO A 248 -11.50 -23.90 -24.11
CA PRO A 248 -12.93 -23.90 -24.44
C PRO A 248 -13.57 -25.29 -24.45
N SER A 249 -12.78 -26.35 -24.59
CA SER A 249 -13.21 -27.75 -24.60
C SER A 249 -12.67 -28.55 -23.41
N ALA A 250 -12.56 -27.91 -22.23
CA ALA A 250 -12.06 -28.58 -21.03
C ALA A 250 -13.00 -29.71 -20.57
N GLY A 251 -12.44 -30.85 -20.15
CA GLY A 251 -13.21 -31.93 -19.54
C GLY A 251 -13.91 -31.52 -18.22
N LEU A 252 -14.88 -32.33 -17.80
CA LEU A 252 -15.66 -32.10 -16.57
C LEU A 252 -14.77 -32.06 -15.32
N ALA A 253 -13.74 -32.91 -15.24
CA ALA A 253 -12.85 -32.98 -14.07
C ALA A 253 -12.07 -31.68 -13.86
N LEU A 254 -11.43 -31.15 -14.92
CA LEU A 254 -10.73 -29.87 -14.87
C LEU A 254 -11.69 -28.72 -14.55
N THR A 255 -12.89 -28.76 -15.13
CA THR A 255 -13.94 -27.78 -14.88
C THR A 255 -14.30 -27.72 -13.39
N LEU A 256 -14.63 -28.87 -12.79
CA LEU A 256 -14.97 -28.95 -11.37
C LEU A 256 -13.80 -28.54 -10.47
N TYR A 257 -12.58 -28.99 -10.78
CA TYR A 257 -11.39 -28.59 -10.03
C TYR A 257 -11.22 -27.07 -10.01
N ARG A 258 -11.27 -26.42 -11.17
CA ARG A 258 -11.10 -24.97 -11.25
C ARG A 258 -12.21 -24.21 -10.55
N TRP A 259 -13.46 -24.64 -10.67
CA TRP A 259 -14.59 -23.94 -10.02
C TRP A 259 -14.71 -24.20 -8.51
N LEU A 260 -14.02 -25.20 -7.96
CA LEU A 260 -14.06 -25.51 -6.52
C LEU A 260 -12.75 -25.17 -5.82
N ALA A 261 -11.63 -25.73 -6.28
CA ALA A 261 -10.34 -25.60 -5.62
C ALA A 261 -9.78 -24.18 -5.72
N ILE A 262 -9.83 -23.56 -6.91
CA ILE A 262 -9.25 -22.22 -7.11
C ILE A 262 -10.00 -21.17 -6.28
N PRO A 263 -11.34 -21.03 -6.33
CA PRO A 263 -12.05 -20.10 -5.45
C PRO A 263 -11.77 -20.36 -3.96
N ALA A 264 -11.69 -21.62 -3.53
CA ALA A 264 -11.39 -21.94 -2.13
C ALA A 264 -10.01 -21.42 -1.70
N VAL A 265 -8.97 -21.64 -2.53
CA VAL A 265 -7.61 -21.15 -2.27
C VAL A 265 -7.57 -19.62 -2.31
N GLN A 266 -8.22 -19.00 -3.29
CA GLN A 266 -8.28 -17.54 -3.43
C GLN A 266 -8.94 -16.88 -2.21
N ILE A 267 -10.06 -17.44 -1.73
CA ILE A 267 -10.74 -16.99 -0.52
C ILE A 267 -9.83 -17.18 0.70
N ALA A 268 -9.21 -18.36 0.86
CA ALA A 268 -8.33 -18.64 1.99
C ALA A 268 -7.16 -17.64 2.09
N CYS A 269 -6.49 -17.38 0.96
CA CYS A 269 -5.40 -16.40 0.91
C CYS A 269 -5.88 -14.99 1.27
N SER A 270 -7.02 -14.54 0.72
CA SER A 270 -7.58 -13.23 1.07
C SER A 270 -8.02 -13.12 2.54
N LEU A 271 -8.48 -14.21 3.15
CA LEU A 271 -8.81 -14.24 4.58
C LEU A 271 -7.57 -14.10 5.47
N VAL A 272 -6.41 -14.62 5.06
CA VAL A 272 -5.14 -14.42 5.77
C VAL A 272 -4.78 -12.93 5.79
N VAL A 273 -4.90 -12.24 4.65
CA VAL A 273 -4.63 -10.78 4.59
C VAL A 273 -5.68 -10.01 5.39
N ALA A 274 -6.96 -10.38 5.28
CA ALA A 274 -8.04 -9.76 6.04
C ALA A 274 -7.82 -9.86 7.56
N ALA A 275 -7.31 -10.98 8.06
CA ALA A 275 -6.96 -11.13 9.49
C ALA A 275 -5.85 -10.14 9.92
N ALA A 276 -4.89 -9.85 9.05
CA ALA A 276 -3.88 -8.83 9.32
C ALA A 276 -4.48 -7.41 9.29
N LEU A 277 -5.34 -7.12 8.31
CA LEU A 277 -6.06 -5.84 8.21
C LEU A 277 -7.02 -5.59 9.38
N VAL A 278 -7.70 -6.63 9.89
CA VAL A 278 -8.55 -6.52 11.09
C VAL A 278 -7.73 -6.09 12.31
N ARG A 279 -6.50 -6.57 12.46
CA ARG A 279 -5.62 -6.12 13.55
C ARG A 279 -5.26 -4.64 13.41
N VAL A 280 -4.94 -4.19 12.20
CA VAL A 280 -4.68 -2.77 11.91
C VAL A 280 -5.91 -1.91 12.22
N TRP A 281 -7.09 -2.35 11.79
CA TRP A 281 -8.36 -1.66 12.05
C TRP A 281 -8.70 -1.61 13.54
N GLN A 282 -8.56 -2.72 14.27
CA GLN A 282 -8.78 -2.76 15.73
C GLN A 282 -7.82 -1.85 16.47
N GLN A 283 -6.55 -1.83 16.05
CA GLN A 283 -5.55 -0.92 16.62
C GLN A 283 -5.93 0.54 16.38
N CYS A 284 -6.34 0.90 15.16
CA CYS A 284 -6.83 2.24 14.82
C CYS A 284 -7.98 2.68 15.73
N LEU A 285 -9.00 1.84 15.89
CA LEU A 285 -10.17 2.16 16.72
C LEU A 285 -9.87 2.21 18.23
N SER A 286 -8.98 1.35 18.71
CA SER A 286 -8.65 1.29 20.15
C SER A 286 -7.67 2.39 20.57
N GLU A 287 -6.64 2.64 19.76
CA GLU A 287 -5.61 3.64 20.04
C GLU A 287 -6.02 5.05 19.59
N ARG A 288 -7.09 5.18 18.81
CA ARG A 288 -7.54 6.46 18.23
C ARG A 288 -6.43 7.12 17.42
N ARG A 289 -5.79 6.31 16.58
CA ARG A 289 -4.67 6.71 15.71
C ARG A 289 -4.97 6.29 14.28
N PRO A 290 -4.42 7.00 13.27
CA PRO A 290 -4.56 6.59 11.89
C PRO A 290 -4.06 5.15 11.67
N PRO A 291 -4.76 4.38 10.83
CA PRO A 291 -4.39 3.02 10.50
C PRO A 291 -3.01 2.98 9.84
N ARG A 292 -2.25 1.92 10.11
CA ARG A 292 -0.96 1.66 9.47
C ARG A 292 -1.08 0.42 8.62
N VAL A 293 -1.62 0.55 7.41
CA VAL A 293 -1.89 -0.59 6.52
C VAL A 293 -0.62 -1.37 6.18
N THR A 294 0.55 -0.72 6.20
CA THR A 294 1.86 -1.39 6.06
C THR A 294 2.11 -2.47 7.12
N ALA A 295 1.51 -2.39 8.30
CA ALA A 295 1.59 -3.44 9.31
C ALA A 295 0.88 -4.74 8.90
N ALA A 296 0.00 -4.69 7.88
CA ALA A 296 -0.62 -5.88 7.29
C ALA A 296 0.27 -6.58 6.23
N LEU A 297 1.44 -6.01 5.88
CA LEU A 297 2.33 -6.55 4.84
C LEU A 297 2.76 -8.00 5.11
N GLY A 298 3.00 -8.37 6.37
CA GLY A 298 3.32 -9.76 6.72
C GLY A 298 2.20 -10.75 6.38
N GLY A 299 0.93 -10.34 6.51
CA GLY A 299 -0.22 -11.13 6.09
C GLY A 299 -0.32 -11.25 4.58
N LEU A 300 -0.05 -10.16 3.85
CA LEU A 300 0.01 -10.15 2.38
C LEU A 300 1.09 -11.08 1.84
N LEU A 301 2.31 -11.02 2.40
CA LEU A 301 3.41 -11.90 2.00
C LEU A 301 3.12 -13.37 2.28
N LEU A 302 2.49 -13.68 3.41
CA LEU A 302 2.07 -15.05 3.72
C LEU A 302 1.01 -15.56 2.74
N ALA A 303 -0.01 -14.75 2.42
CA ALA A 303 -1.02 -15.10 1.43
C ALA A 303 -0.41 -15.33 0.04
N ALA A 304 0.49 -14.44 -0.40
CA ALA A 304 1.19 -14.58 -1.67
C ALA A 304 2.03 -15.86 -1.72
N ALA A 305 2.73 -16.20 -0.63
CA ALA A 305 3.51 -17.44 -0.53
C ALA A 305 2.62 -18.70 -0.60
N LEU A 306 1.47 -18.70 0.08
CA LEU A 306 0.51 -19.81 0.02
C LEU A 306 -0.07 -19.99 -1.39
N HIS A 307 -0.42 -18.87 -2.03
CA HIS A 307 -0.92 -18.86 -3.40
C HIS A 307 0.13 -19.38 -4.40
N ALA A 308 1.35 -18.88 -4.30
CA ALA A 308 2.51 -19.36 -5.02
C ALA A 308 2.76 -20.87 -4.85
N ALA A 309 2.68 -21.36 -3.61
CA ALA A 309 2.85 -22.78 -3.31
C ALA A 309 1.78 -23.64 -3.97
N TYR A 310 0.52 -23.18 -3.98
CA TYR A 310 -0.57 -23.85 -4.69
C TYR A 310 -0.29 -23.96 -6.20
N TYR A 311 0.14 -22.88 -6.85
CA TYR A 311 0.56 -22.91 -8.25
C TYR A 311 1.70 -23.90 -8.51
N GLY A 312 2.69 -23.95 -7.61
CA GLY A 312 3.79 -24.92 -7.70
C GLY A 312 3.31 -26.37 -7.62
N ILE A 313 2.31 -26.65 -6.79
CA ILE A 313 1.67 -27.97 -6.70
C ILE A 313 0.92 -28.29 -8.00
N GLU A 314 0.15 -27.36 -8.55
CA GLU A 314 -0.58 -27.55 -9.81
C GLU A 314 0.36 -27.89 -10.98
N LEU A 315 1.44 -27.12 -11.14
CA LEU A 315 2.48 -27.37 -12.16
C LEU A 315 3.16 -28.74 -11.95
N SER A 316 3.37 -29.15 -10.71
CA SER A 316 3.97 -30.45 -10.39
C SER A 316 3.03 -31.60 -10.72
N LEU A 317 1.74 -31.46 -10.42
CA LEU A 317 0.72 -32.46 -10.72
C LEU A 317 0.54 -32.63 -12.23
N GLU A 318 0.48 -31.54 -13.00
CA GLU A 318 0.43 -31.57 -14.47
C GLU A 318 1.63 -32.33 -15.06
N LYS A 319 2.83 -32.10 -14.51
CA LYS A 319 4.03 -32.82 -14.95
C LYS A 319 3.98 -34.32 -14.62
N MET A 320 3.38 -34.71 -13.50
CA MET A 320 3.32 -36.12 -13.05
C MET A 320 2.23 -36.92 -13.76
N PHE A 321 1.06 -36.32 -13.97
CA PHE A 321 -0.11 -37.03 -14.50
C PHE A 321 -0.41 -36.73 -15.98
N GLY A 322 0.38 -35.84 -16.60
CA GLY A 322 0.16 -35.36 -17.95
C GLY A 322 -0.84 -34.21 -17.99
N PRO A 323 -1.06 -33.61 -19.18
CA PRO A 323 -2.00 -32.51 -19.33
C PRO A 323 -3.42 -33.00 -19.03
N TRP A 324 -4.11 -32.28 -18.15
CA TRP A 324 -5.53 -32.48 -17.84
C TRP A 324 -6.36 -32.16 -19.10
N ARG A 325 -6.62 -33.17 -19.94
CA ARG A 325 -7.54 -33.07 -21.08
C ARG A 325 -8.98 -33.32 -20.63
#